data_AF-A0A290S4K3-F1
#
_entry.id   AF-A0A290S4K3-F1
#
_cell.length_a   1.000
_cell.length_b   1.000
_cell.length_c   1.000
_cell.angle_alpha   90.00
_cell.angle_beta   90.00
_cell.angle_gamma   90.00
#
_symmetry.space_group_name_H-M   'P 1'
#
loop_
_entity.id
_entity.type
_entity.pdbx_description
1 polymer ?
#
loop_
_entity_poly.entity_id
_entity_poly.type
_entity_poly.pdbx_seq_one_letter_code
_entity_poly.pdbx_strand_id
1 'polypeptide(L)' 'MDIIYINKNNQIVKIIKKLKPWKLSVCNAAFKTLELPADTVDYIGLKVGDFLEFEKEEFK' A
#
# COMPACT_ATOMS: atom_id res chain seq x y z
N MET A 1 -0.55 -11.40 2.26
CA MET A 1 -0.85 -10.26 1.36
C MET A 1 0.22 -9.20 1.52
N ASP A 2 0.36 -8.31 0.55
CA ASP A 2 1.21 -7.13 0.68
C ASP A 2 0.35 -5.94 1.11
N ILE A 3 0.89 -5.11 2.01
CA ILE A 3 0.22 -3.91 2.52
C ILE A 3 1.11 -2.70 2.24
N ILE A 4 0.55 -1.69 1.59
CA ILE A 4 1.19 -0.41 1.31
C ILE A 4 0.47 0.68 2.11
N TYR A 5 1.21 1.34 3.00
CA TYR A 5 0.73 2.49 3.75
C TYR A 5 1.12 3.78 3.04
N ILE A 6 0.16 4.67 2.85
CA ILE A 6 0.30 5.87 2.02
C ILE A 6 -0.13 7.09 2.84
N ASN A 7 0.66 8.16 2.82
CA ASN A 7 0.33 9.39 3.55
C ASN A 7 -0.69 10.28 2.81
N LYS A 8 -1.06 11.42 3.41
CA LYS A 8 -2.03 12.38 2.82
C LYS A 8 -1.58 13.02 1.49
N ASN A 9 -0.28 12.98 1.18
CA ASN A 9 0.29 13.50 -0.06
C ASN A 9 0.43 12.38 -1.12
N ASN A 10 -0.27 11.25 -0.92
CA ASN A 10 -0.19 10.04 -1.74
C ASN A 10 1.20 9.41 -1.86
N GLN A 11 2.11 9.66 -0.92
CA GLN A 11 3.43 9.03 -0.89
C GLN A 11 3.40 7.73 -0.09
N ILE A 12 4.03 6.68 -0.59
CA ILE A 12 4.25 5.43 0.14
C ILE A 12 5.21 5.69 1.31
N VAL A 13 4.74 5.47 2.53
CA VAL A 13 5.53 5.69 3.76
C VAL A 13 5.96 4.39 4.44
N LYS A 14 5.31 3.26 4.13
CA LYS A 14 5.69 1.93 4.63
C LYS A 14 5.12 0.83 3.74
N ILE A 15 5.89 -0.22 3.57
CA ILE A 15 5.49 -1.44 2.85
C ILE A 15 5.69 -2.63 3.78
N ILE A 16 4.68 -3.49 3.88
CA ILE A 16 4.78 -4.80 4.51
C ILE A 16 4.50 -5.87 3.45
N LYS A 17 5.49 -6.72 3.21
CA LYS A 17 5.37 -7.84 2.27
C LYS A 17 4.94 -9.10 2.99
N LYS A 18 4.15 -9.94 2.32
CA LYS A 18 3.78 -11.29 2.78
C LYS A 18 3.26 -11.32 4.22
N LEU A 19 2.41 -10.36 4.60
CA LEU A 19 1.75 -10.37 5.90
C LEU A 19 0.95 -11.67 6.05
N LYS A 20 1.17 -12.35 7.18
CA LYS A 20 0.45 -13.58 7.54
C LYS A 20 -0.94 -13.24 8.11
N PRO A 21 -1.97 -14.09 7.92
CA PRO A 21 -3.35 -13.78 8.35
C PRO A 21 -3.51 -13.42 9.83
N TRP A 22 -2.69 -13.98 10.71
CA TRP A 22 -2.74 -13.73 12.16
C TRP A 22 -1.80 -12.62 12.64
N LYS A 23 -1.13 -11.90 11.75
CA LYS A 23 -0.23 -10.80 12.11
C LYS A 23 -0.91 -9.46 11.90
N LEU A 24 -0.82 -8.60 12.92
CA LEU A 24 -1.22 -7.20 12.83
C LEU A 24 -0.06 -6.33 12.31
N SER A 25 -0.37 -5.33 11.50
CA SER A 25 0.53 -4.24 11.14
C SER A 25 -0.20 -2.91 11.23
N VAL A 26 0.51 -1.88 11.70
CA VAL A 26 0.01 -0.51 11.80
C VAL A 26 1.06 0.51 11.32
N CYS A 27 0.61 1.72 10.96
CA CYS A 27 1.46 2.83 10.56
C CYS A 27 0.78 4.17 10.86
N ASN A 28 1.28 4.91 11.85
CA ASN A 28 0.66 6.18 12.28
C ASN A 28 0.78 7.30 11.23
N ALA A 29 1.72 7.19 10.29
CA ALA A 29 1.91 8.15 9.20
C ALA A 29 0.97 7.90 8.00
N ALA A 30 0.21 6.80 8.02
CA ALA A 30 -0.68 6.43 6.93
C ALA A 30 -2.00 7.21 6.99
N PHE A 31 -2.44 7.68 5.83
CA PHE A 31 -3.78 8.20 5.59
C PHE A 31 -4.63 7.22 4.76
N LYS A 32 -3.99 6.38 3.93
CA LYS A 32 -4.62 5.32 3.15
C LYS A 32 -3.81 4.02 3.28
N THR A 33 -4.48 2.91 3.04
CA THR A 33 -3.87 1.59 2.94
C THR A 33 -4.28 0.97 1.60
N LEU A 34 -3.31 0.46 0.85
CA LEU A 34 -3.54 -0.36 -0.35
C LEU A 34 -3.13 -1.80 -0.04
N GLU A 35 -4.05 -2.72 -0.24
CA GLU A 35 -3.87 -4.16 -0.03
C GLU A 35 -3.74 -4.85 -1.38
N LEU A 36 -2.68 -5.64 -1.55
CA LEU A 36 -2.39 -6.36 -2.79
C LEU A 36 -2.17 -7.85 -2.52
N PRO A 37 -2.33 -8.71 -3.55
CA PRO A 37 -1.85 -10.08 -3.48
C PRO A 37 -0.39 -10.14 -3.02
N ALA A 38 0.00 -11.21 -2.32
CA ALA A 38 1.39 -11.40 -1.92
C ALA A 38 2.32 -11.36 -3.15
N ASP A 39 3.55 -10.88 -2.95
CA ASP A 39 4.58 -10.76 -3.99
C ASP A 39 4.32 -9.68 -5.05
N THR A 40 3.17 -8.98 -5.00
CA THR A 40 2.83 -7.93 -5.98
C THR A 40 3.79 -6.75 -5.90
N VAL A 41 4.18 -6.34 -4.69
CA VAL A 41 5.12 -5.21 -4.49
C VAL A 41 6.44 -5.47 -5.18
N ASP A 42 6.97 -6.68 -5.07
CA ASP A 42 8.24 -7.07 -5.71
C ASP A 42 8.10 -7.20 -7.22
N TYR A 43 6.98 -7.76 -7.69
CA TYR A 43 6.69 -7.94 -9.10
C TYR A 43 6.65 -6.61 -9.88
N ILE A 44 6.02 -5.57 -9.32
CA ILE A 44 5.89 -4.27 -9.99
C ILE A 44 6.96 -3.24 -9.53
N GLY A 45 7.75 -3.58 -8.52
CA GLY A 45 8.88 -2.76 -8.05
C GLY A 45 8.52 -1.54 -7.20
N LEU A 46 7.41 -1.58 -6.44
CA LEU A 46 7.03 -0.48 -5.53
C LEU A 46 8.05 -0.27 -4.41
N LYS A 47 8.33 0.99 -4.09
CA LYS A 47 9.28 1.42 -3.07
C LYS A 47 8.68 2.46 -2.13
N VAL A 48 9.22 2.50 -0.91
CA VAL A 48 8.94 3.61 0.01
C VAL A 48 9.48 4.89 -0.62
N GLY A 49 8.64 5.93 -0.63
CA GLY A 49 8.94 7.20 -1.29
C GLY A 49 8.23 7.40 -2.62
N ASP A 50 7.76 6.33 -3.28
CA ASP A 50 6.96 6.44 -4.51
C ASP A 50 5.64 7.17 -4.24
N PHE A 51 5.09 7.80 -5.28
CA PHE A 51 3.80 8.49 -5.23
C PHE A 51 2.77 7.73 -6.06
N LEU A 52 1.54 7.64 -5.54
CA LEU A 52 0.42 6.98 -6.20
C LEU A 52 -0.62 8.01 -6.64
N GLU A 53 -1.23 7.79 -7.80
CA GLU A 53 -2.38 8.56 -8.25
C GLU A 53 -3.64 7.71 -8.10
N PHE A 54 -4.73 8.37 -7.69
CA PHE A 54 -6.01 7.72 -7.46
C PHE A 54 -7.08 8.46 -8.26
N GLU A 55 -7.65 7.77 -9.23
CA GLU A 55 -8.80 8.25 -9.99
C GLU A 55 -10.05 7.52 -9.50
N LYS A 56 -11.18 8.24 -9.43
CA LYS A 56 -12.46 7.60 -9.17
C LYS A 56 -13.00 7.11 -10.50
N GLU A 57 -13.22 5.81 -10.60
CA GLU A 57 -13.98 5.27 -11.71
C GLU A 57 -15.47 5.45 -11.40
N GLU A 58 -16.15 6.30 -12.18
CA GLU A 58 -17.61 6.43 -12.12
C GLU A 58 -18.23 5.30 -12.96
N PHE A 59 -18.77 4.28 -12.30
CA PHE A 59 -19.58 3.27 -12.97
C PHE A 59 -20.89 3.92 -13.42
N LYS A 60 -21.07 4.02 -14.74
CA LYS A 60 -22.35 4.40 -15.38
C LYS A 60 -23.28 3.21 -15.49
#